data_AF-A0A558B387-F1
#
_entry.id   AF-A0A558B387-F1
#
_cell.length_a   1.000
_cell.length_b   1.000
_cell.length_c   1.000
_cell.angle_alpha   90.00
_cell.angle_beta   90.00
_cell.angle_gamma   90.00
#
_symmetry.space_group_name_H-M   'P 1'
#
loop_
_entity.id
_entity.type
_entity.pdbx_description
1 polymer ?
#
loop_
_entity_poly.entity_id
_entity_poly.type
_entity_poly.pdbx_seq_one_letter_code
_entity_poly.pdbx_strand_id
1 'polypeptide(L)'
;MSMRGFIREFPTVHLVIGVAGNVIFFVGSVLFLWSWAEQSAIWLFIAGSFGMMLGAIGQAVYIHERHRLNGAPGEWRAREAVRQ
;
A
#
# COMPACT_ATOMS: atom_id res chain seq x y z
N MET A 1 -23.27 0.07 -7.60
CA MET A 1 -22.11 -0.14 -6.71
C MET A 1 -21.72 1.24 -6.15
N SER A 2 -22.03 1.53 -4.87
CA SER A 2 -21.95 2.89 -4.31
C SER A 2 -20.51 3.38 -4.11
N MET A 3 -20.26 4.65 -4.45
CA MET A 3 -19.01 5.41 -4.27
C MET A 3 -18.36 5.28 -2.87
N ARG A 4 -19.17 4.99 -1.84
CA ARG A 4 -18.71 4.77 -0.45
C ARG A 4 -17.92 3.46 -0.28
N GLY A 5 -18.16 2.44 -1.10
CA GLY A 5 -17.39 1.18 -1.10
C GLY A 5 -15.98 1.40 -1.62
N PHE A 6 -15.84 2.17 -2.69
CA PHE A 6 -14.57 2.47 -3.35
C PHE A 6 -13.56 3.19 -2.44
N ILE A 7 -14.04 4.08 -1.57
CA ILE A 7 -13.19 4.84 -0.62
C ILE A 7 -12.68 3.95 0.53
N ARG A 8 -13.46 2.93 0.95
CA ARG A 8 -13.02 1.93 1.95
C ARG A 8 -12.16 0.82 1.34
N GLU A 9 -12.37 0.51 0.06
CA GLU A 9 -11.56 -0.45 -0.69
C GLU A 9 -10.24 0.15 -1.16
N PHE A 10 -10.13 1.46 -1.37
CA PHE A 10 -8.88 2.10 -1.80
C PHE A 10 -7.65 1.75 -0.92
N PRO A 11 -7.75 1.78 0.43
CA PRO A 11 -6.72 1.28 1.34
C PRO A 11 -6.41 -0.22 1.17
N THR A 12 -7.46 -1.00 0.92
CA THR A 12 -7.38 -2.46 0.81
C THR A 12 -6.74 -2.87 -0.51
N VAL A 13 -7.03 -2.18 -1.61
CA VAL A 13 -6.56 -2.51 -2.96
C VAL A 13 -5.05 -2.38 -3.06
N HIS A 14 -4.45 -1.28 -2.62
CA HIS A 14 -2.99 -1.14 -2.70
C HIS A 14 -2.26 -2.06 -1.69
N LEU A 15 -2.88 -2.36 -0.54
CA LEU A 15 -2.32 -3.33 0.40
C LEU A 15 -2.36 -4.75 -0.18
N VAL A 16 -3.46 -5.15 -0.84
CA VAL A 16 -3.58 -6.42 -1.56
C VAL A 16 -2.58 -6.49 -2.72
N ILE A 17 -2.40 -5.42 -3.48
CA ILE A 17 -1.39 -5.34 -4.57
C ILE A 17 0.03 -5.50 -4.02
N GLY A 18 0.35 -4.83 -2.90
CA GLY A 18 1.65 -4.95 -2.25
C GLY A 18 1.92 -6.36 -1.70
N VAL A 19 0.92 -6.99 -1.07
CA VAL A 19 1.03 -8.36 -0.55
C VAL A 19 1.13 -9.37 -1.71
N ALA A 20 0.32 -9.23 -2.76
CA ALA A 20 0.40 -10.07 -3.94
C ALA A 20 1.77 -9.95 -4.63
N GLY A 21 2.31 -8.73 -4.74
CA GLY A 21 3.66 -8.48 -5.24
C GLY A 21 4.74 -9.20 -4.43
N ASN A 22 4.65 -9.17 -3.09
CA ASN A 22 5.57 -9.90 -2.21
C ASN A 22 5.53 -11.42 -2.44
N VAL A 23 4.33 -12.00 -2.57
CA VAL A 23 4.17 -13.44 -2.81
C VAL A 23 4.75 -13.84 -4.17
N ILE A 24 4.45 -13.06 -5.21
CA ILE A 24 4.99 -13.29 -6.57
C ILE A 24 6.51 -13.17 -6.58
N PHE A 25 7.07 -12.18 -5.86
CA PHE A 25 8.51 -11.98 -5.72
C PHE A 25 9.20 -13.16 -5.02
N PHE A 26 8.61 -13.65 -3.93
CA PHE A 26 9.10 -14.83 -3.22
C PHE A 26 9.09 -16.07 -4.11
N VAL A 27 7.98 -16.31 -4.82
CA VAL A 27 7.86 -17.44 -5.77
C VAL A 27 8.87 -17.33 -6.90
N GLY A 28 9.04 -16.13 -7.48
CA GLY A 28 10.07 -15.88 -8.49
C GLY A 28 11.49 -16.14 -7.97
N SER A 29 11.77 -15.76 -6.72
CA SER A 29 13.08 -16.00 -6.09
C SER A 29 13.38 -17.49 -5.88
N VAL A 30 12.36 -18.28 -5.55
CA VAL A 30 12.47 -19.74 -5.41
C VAL A 30 12.62 -20.40 -6.78
N LEU A 31 11.88 -19.95 -7.81
CA LEU A 31 12.02 -20.47 -9.18
C LEU A 31 13.41 -20.20 -9.77
N PHE A 32 14.10 -19.15 -9.32
CA PHE A 32 15.45 -18.79 -9.76
C PHE A 32 16.49 -19.90 -9.49
N LEU A 33 16.19 -20.85 -8.61
CA LEU A 33 17.06 -22.00 -8.31
C LEU A 33 17.11 -23.04 -9.43
N TRP A 34 16.16 -23.02 -10.37
CA TRP A 34 16.13 -23.94 -11.50
C TRP A 34 16.48 -23.24 -12.82
N SER A 35 17.56 -23.70 -13.46
CA SER A 35 18.06 -23.14 -14.72
C SER A 35 17.06 -23.17 -15.89
N TRP A 36 16.13 -24.12 -15.91
CA TRP A 36 15.09 -24.19 -16.93
C TRP A 36 13.92 -23.22 -16.69
N ALA A 37 13.79 -22.70 -15.45
CA ALA A 37 12.73 -21.78 -15.05
C ALA A 37 13.22 -20.34 -14.89
N GLU A 38 14.49 -20.06 -15.21
CA GLU A 38 15.16 -18.77 -15.00
C GLU A 38 14.43 -17.61 -15.69
N GLN A 39 14.00 -17.79 -16.94
CA GLN A 39 13.29 -16.75 -17.67
C GLN A 39 11.92 -16.42 -17.03
N SER A 40 11.18 -17.44 -16.59
CA SER A 40 9.92 -17.26 -15.86
C SER A 40 10.14 -16.62 -14.49
N ALA A 41 11.22 -17.00 -13.81
CA ALA A 41 11.63 -16.43 -12.53
C ALA A 41 11.90 -14.92 -12.64
N ILE A 42 12.62 -14.48 -13.68
CA ILE A 42 12.91 -13.07 -13.96
C ILE A 42 11.60 -12.28 -14.16
N TRP A 43 10.65 -12.79 -14.96
CA TRP A 43 9.37 -12.13 -15.18
C TRP A 43 8.53 -12.03 -13.89
N LEU A 44 8.50 -13.10 -13.08
CA LEU A 44 7.86 -13.08 -11.77
C LEU A 44 8.54 -12.07 -10.84
N PHE A 45 9.87 -11.99 -10.86
CA PHE A 45 10.61 -11.05 -10.05
C PHE A 45 10.29 -9.60 -10.40
N ILE A 46 10.26 -9.27 -11.71
CA ILE A 46 9.88 -7.94 -12.22
C ILE A 46 8.43 -7.61 -11.83
N ALA A 47 7.49 -8.53 -12.09
CA ALA A 47 6.08 -8.32 -11.78
C ALA A 47 5.84 -8.17 -10.27
N GLY A 48 6.50 -9.00 -9.45
CA GLY A 48 6.42 -8.98 -7.99
C GLY A 48 6.98 -7.69 -7.40
N SER A 49 8.18 -7.28 -7.84
CA SER A 49 8.80 -6.03 -7.39
C SER A 49 8.03 -4.78 -7.85
N PHE A 50 7.45 -4.79 -9.05
CA PHE A 50 6.56 -3.73 -9.51
C PHE A 50 5.28 -3.65 -8.67
N GLY A 51 4.65 -4.79 -8.36
CA GLY A 51 3.47 -4.85 -7.49
C GLY A 51 3.76 -4.31 -6.08
N MET A 52 4.90 -4.68 -5.49
CA MET A 52 5.33 -4.13 -4.20
C MET A 52 5.53 -2.61 -4.24
N MET A 53 6.14 -2.10 -5.31
CA MET A 53 6.34 -0.67 -5.50
C MET A 53 5.00 0.08 -5.56
N LEU A 54 4.03 -0.43 -6.32
CA LEU A 54 2.68 0.15 -6.38
C LEU A 54 1.98 0.12 -5.01
N GLY A 55 2.11 -0.97 -4.26
CA GLY A 55 1.58 -1.08 -2.91
C GLY A 55 2.20 -0.07 -1.93
N ALA A 56 3.52 0.12 -2.00
CA ALA A 56 4.26 1.08 -1.19
C ALA A 56 3.90 2.53 -1.52
N ILE A 57 3.78 2.86 -2.82
CA ILE A 57 3.33 4.19 -3.27
C ILE A 57 1.90 4.47 -2.77
N GLY A 58 1.00 3.49 -2.89
CA GLY A 58 -0.38 3.61 -2.40
C GLY A 58 -0.46 3.87 -0.90
N GLN A 59 0.35 3.15 -0.10
CA GLN A 59 0.48 3.40 1.34
C GLN A 59 1.07 4.78 1.64
N ALA A 60 2.12 5.21 0.93
CA ALA A 60 2.76 6.50 1.14
C ALA A 60 1.81 7.66 0.86
N VAL A 61 1.04 7.58 -0.23
CA VAL A 61 -0.01 8.57 -0.56
C VAL A 61 -1.10 8.57 0.51
N TYR A 62 -1.58 7.39 0.94
CA TYR A 62 -2.58 7.28 1.99
C TYR A 62 -2.15 7.91 3.31
N ILE A 63 -0.91 7.66 3.73
CA ILE A 63 -0.32 8.26 4.93
C ILE A 63 -0.23 9.78 4.77
N HIS A 64 0.21 10.26 3.60
CA HIS A 64 0.28 11.70 3.32
C HIS A 64 -1.09 12.38 3.41
N GLU A 65 -2.13 11.75 2.85
CA GLU A 65 -3.51 12.24 2.88
C GLU A 65 -4.09 12.25 4.31
N ARG A 66 -3.83 11.19 5.08
CA ARG A 66 -4.20 11.09 6.50
C ARG A 66 -3.53 12.18 7.35
N HIS A 67 -2.26 12.47 7.11
CA HIS A 67 -1.55 13.53 7.82
C HIS A 67 -2.02 14.93 7.43
N ARG A 68 -2.43 15.15 6.17
CA ARG A 68 -3.07 16.38 5.71
C ARG A 68 -4.43 16.63 6.37
N LEU A 69 -5.25 15.58 6.55
CA LEU A 69 -6.58 15.69 7.15
C LEU A 69 -6.58 15.76 8.68
N ASN A 70 -5.59 15.15 9.35
CA ASN A 70 -5.44 15.22 10.81
C ASN A 70 -4.70 16.49 11.29
N GLY A 71 -4.44 17.46 10.42
CA GLY A 71 -3.85 18.76 10.77
C GLY A 71 -4.82 19.68 11.51
N ALA A 72 -5.13 19.37 12.78
CA ALA A 72 -5.28 20.32 13.92
C ALA A 72 -5.93 19.62 15.14
N PRO A 73 -5.24 18.68 15.82
CA PRO A 73 -5.69 18.20 17.11
C PRO A 73 -5.33 19.24 18.17
N GLY A 74 -6.14 20.29 18.33
CA GLY A 74 -5.87 21.33 19.33
C GLY A 74 -6.97 22.37 19.55
N GLU A 75 -7.88 22.57 18.60
CA GLU A 75 -8.87 23.66 18.71
C GLU A 75 -9.91 23.46 19.82
N TRP A 76 -10.24 22.21 20.18
CA TRP A 76 -11.25 21.93 21.20
C TRP A 76 -10.74 22.24 22.62
N ARG A 77 -9.48 21.88 22.94
CA ARG A 77 -8.86 22.24 24.24
C ARG A 77 -8.62 23.74 24.36
N ALA A 78 -8.27 24.42 23.27
CA ALA A 78 -8.12 25.88 23.27
C ALA A 78 -9.45 26.59 23.58
N ARG A 79 -10.58 26.06 23.06
CA ARG A 79 -11.92 26.59 23.37
C ARG A 79 -12.38 26.31 24.80
N GLU A 80 -11.93 25.22 25.42
CA GLU A 80 -12.23 24.90 26.82
C GLU A 80 -11.41 25.75 27.80
N ALA A 81 -10.14 26.03 27.48
CA ALA A 81 -9.28 26.87 28.30
C ALA A 81 -9.71 28.36 28.33
N VAL A 82 -10.38 28.84 27.28
CA VAL A 82 -10.92 30.21 27.21
C VAL A 82 -12.29 30.35 27.88
N ARG A 83 -12.96 29.23 28.18
CA ARG A 83 -14.27 29.19 28.84
C ARG A 83 -14.19 29.04 30.37
N GLN A 84 -13.00 28.87 30.93
CA GLN A 84 -12.73 28.89 32.38
C GLN A 84 -12.17 30.25 32.78
#